data_AF-A0A5C2M5E0-F1
#
_entry.id   AF-A0A5C2M5E0-F1
#
_cell.length_a   1.000
_cell.length_b   1.000
_cell.length_c   1.000
_cell.angle_alpha   90.00
_cell.angle_beta   90.00
_cell.angle_gamma   90.00
#
_symmetry.space_group_name_H-M   'P 1'
#
loop_
_entity.id
_entity.type
_entity.pdbx_description
1 polymer ?
#
loop_
_entity_poly.entity_id
_entity_poly.type
_entity_poly.pdbx_seq_one_letter_code
_entity_poly.pdbx_strand_id
1 'polypeptide(L)'
;MKFSKLVMSLLSSRGLGLLSLSIFAQEMPAATYPPEAIAVFMQECQTKFAAQAPPGFGDRGDRYCTCLINRLQQKMSYEEFQKMTADNEPPEVKAATNECIGAIF
;
A
#
# COMPACT_ATOMS: atom_id res chain seq x y z
N MET A 1 27.60 43.09 42.37
CA MET A 1 28.07 41.68 42.46
C MET A 1 27.40 40.99 43.62
N LYS A 2 26.63 39.91 43.39
CA LYS A 2 26.54 38.72 44.26
C LYS A 2 25.61 37.68 43.62
N PHE A 3 26.25 36.66 43.04
CA PHE A 3 25.67 35.36 42.74
C PHE A 3 25.38 34.62 44.05
N SER A 4 24.28 33.86 44.13
CA SER A 4 24.35 32.42 44.46
C SER A 4 23.01 31.76 44.79
N LYS A 5 22.81 30.64 44.10
CA LYS A 5 22.39 29.31 44.59
C LYS A 5 20.89 29.01 44.78
N LEU A 6 20.42 28.18 43.83
CA LEU A 6 19.86 26.84 44.06
C LEU A 6 18.75 26.73 45.11
N VAL A 7 17.52 26.50 44.66
CA VAL A 7 16.73 25.34 45.13
C VAL A 7 15.93 24.79 43.95
N MET A 8 16.24 23.53 43.65
CA MET A 8 15.57 22.64 42.72
C MET A 8 14.59 21.82 43.57
N SER A 9 13.29 21.90 43.30
CA SER A 9 12.26 20.97 43.78
C SER A 9 11.04 21.10 42.86
N LEU A 10 10.84 20.18 41.92
CA LEU A 10 10.22 18.85 42.06
C LEU A 10 8.70 18.92 42.31
N LEU A 11 8.03 18.29 41.35
CA LEU A 11 6.73 17.63 41.36
C LEU A 11 5.47 18.39 40.93
N SER A 12 4.83 17.71 39.97
CA SER A 12 3.39 17.52 39.84
C SER A 12 2.61 18.55 39.06
N SER A 13 2.55 18.31 37.76
CA SER A 13 1.32 18.49 37.01
C SER A 13 1.12 17.29 36.11
N ARG A 14 0.30 16.35 36.59
CA ARG A 14 -0.38 15.35 35.77
C ARG A 14 -1.21 16.10 34.73
N GLY A 15 -1.11 15.74 33.46
CA GLY A 15 -1.98 16.27 32.43
C GLY A 15 -1.70 15.60 31.09
N LEU A 16 -2.36 14.47 30.88
CA LEU A 16 -2.71 13.81 29.62
C LEU A 16 -1.92 14.31 28.38
N GLY A 17 -1.02 13.51 27.83
CA GLY A 17 -1.47 12.34 27.10
C GLY A 17 -2.17 12.71 25.78
N LEU A 18 -1.72 13.76 25.08
CA LEU A 18 -1.95 13.87 23.64
C LEU A 18 -0.93 12.97 22.94
N LEU A 19 -1.20 11.67 22.98
CA LEU A 19 -0.77 10.77 21.92
C LEU A 19 -1.49 11.26 20.67
N SER A 20 -0.91 12.26 20.01
CA SER A 20 -1.23 12.56 18.63
C SER A 20 -0.97 11.28 17.87
N LEU A 21 -2.07 10.55 17.62
CA LEU A 21 -2.13 9.47 16.68
C LEU A 21 -1.53 10.04 15.40
N SER A 22 -0.27 9.69 15.14
CA SER A 22 0.28 9.67 13.80
C SER A 22 -0.61 8.71 13.04
N ILE A 23 -1.72 9.26 12.51
CA ILE A 23 -2.53 8.62 11.51
C ILE A 23 -1.52 8.34 10.42
N PHE A 24 -1.12 7.07 10.31
CA PHE A 24 -0.60 6.50 9.10
C PHE A 24 -1.70 6.72 8.05
N ALA A 25 -1.77 7.93 7.51
CA ALA A 25 -2.16 8.13 6.15
C ALA A 25 -1.12 7.32 5.39
N GLN A 26 -1.47 6.07 5.10
CA GLN A 26 -0.78 5.32 4.08
C GLN A 26 -0.98 6.19 2.83
N GLU A 27 -0.01 7.08 2.56
CA GLU A 27 0.11 7.78 1.30
C GLU A 27 0.15 6.68 0.26
N MET A 28 -1.03 6.37 -0.28
CA MET A 28 -1.10 5.65 -1.53
C MET A 28 -0.29 6.51 -2.49
N PRO A 29 0.80 5.97 -3.08
CA PRO A 29 1.58 6.74 -4.03
C PRO A 29 0.61 7.32 -5.05
N ALA A 30 0.75 8.62 -5.34
CA ALA A 30 -0.10 9.29 -6.32
C ALA A 30 -0.18 8.40 -7.57
N ALA A 31 -1.39 8.05 -7.98
CA ALA A 31 -1.60 7.10 -9.06
C ALA A 31 -0.83 7.56 -10.30
N THR A 32 0.19 6.80 -10.69
CA THR A 32 1.01 7.08 -11.87
C THR A 32 0.25 6.75 -13.15
N TYR A 33 -0.75 5.87 -13.06
CA TYR A 33 -1.59 5.47 -14.18
C TYR A 33 -2.91 6.24 -14.18
N PRO A 34 -3.55 6.41 -15.35
CA PRO A 34 -4.86 7.04 -15.42
C PRO A 34 -5.90 6.28 -14.58
N PRO A 35 -6.77 6.99 -13.84
CA PRO A 35 -7.72 6.38 -12.91
C PRO A 35 -8.70 5.42 -13.61
N GLU A 36 -9.10 5.70 -14.85
CA GLU A 36 -9.92 4.82 -15.66
C GLU A 36 -9.23 3.50 -15.99
N ALA A 37 -7.92 3.52 -16.22
CA ALA A 37 -7.14 2.31 -16.49
C ALA A 37 -7.00 1.46 -15.23
N ILE A 38 -6.83 2.11 -14.07
CA ILE A 38 -6.82 1.43 -12.77
C ILE A 38 -8.19 0.78 -12.52
N ALA A 39 -9.30 1.48 -12.79
CA ALA A 39 -10.64 0.94 -12.59
C ALA A 39 -10.89 -0.31 -13.46
N VAL A 40 -10.53 -0.27 -14.75
CA VAL A 40 -10.62 -1.42 -15.66
C VAL A 40 -9.76 -2.57 -15.15
N PHE A 41 -8.49 -2.30 -14.82
CA PHE A 41 -7.59 -3.31 -14.27
C PHE A 41 -8.17 -3.97 -13.01
N MET A 42 -8.68 -3.18 -12.08
CA MET A 42 -9.24 -3.69 -10.82
C MET A 42 -10.43 -4.61 -11.08
N GLN A 43 -11.33 -4.23 -11.98
CA GLN A 43 -12.47 -5.06 -12.35
C GLN A 43 -12.04 -6.40 -12.98
N GLU A 44 -11.12 -6.36 -13.93
CA GLU A 44 -10.63 -7.57 -14.61
C GLU A 44 -9.84 -8.48 -13.67
N CYS A 45 -8.95 -7.89 -12.87
CA CYS A 45 -8.14 -8.60 -11.91
C CYS A 45 -9.01 -9.30 -10.87
N GLN A 46 -10.00 -8.62 -10.28
CA GLN A 46 -10.90 -9.22 -9.29
C GLN A 46 -11.73 -10.35 -9.91
N THR A 47 -12.20 -10.18 -11.15
CA THR A 47 -12.94 -11.23 -11.87
C THR A 47 -12.07 -12.47 -12.09
N LYS A 48 -10.83 -12.28 -12.58
CA LYS A 48 -9.87 -13.38 -12.79
C LYS A 48 -9.45 -14.04 -11.49
N PHE A 49 -9.28 -13.26 -10.42
CA PHE A 49 -8.94 -13.76 -9.10
C PHE A 49 -10.07 -14.62 -8.56
N ALA A 50 -11.31 -14.15 -8.57
CA ALA A 50 -12.46 -14.91 -8.08
C ALA A 50 -12.64 -16.25 -8.82
N ALA A 51 -12.32 -16.30 -10.12
CA ALA A 51 -12.38 -17.53 -10.91
C ALA A 51 -11.30 -18.57 -10.55
N GLN A 52 -10.17 -18.13 -9.97
CA GLN A 52 -8.99 -18.98 -9.70
C GLN A 52 -8.66 -19.09 -8.21
N ALA A 53 -9.34 -18.33 -7.35
CA ALA A 53 -9.05 -18.24 -5.94
C ALA A 53 -9.24 -19.62 -5.26
N PRO A 54 -8.30 -20.02 -4.39
CA PRO A 54 -8.50 -21.19 -3.54
C PRO A 54 -9.75 -21.04 -2.66
N PRO A 55 -10.36 -22.14 -2.21
CA PRO A 55 -11.46 -22.09 -1.26
C PRO A 55 -11.10 -21.25 -0.02
N GLY A 56 -11.95 -20.29 0.33
CA GLY A 56 -11.74 -19.38 1.47
C GLY A 56 -10.88 -18.14 1.18
N PHE A 57 -10.53 -17.88 -0.08
CA PHE A 57 -9.75 -16.70 -0.49
C PHE A 57 -10.50 -15.72 -1.39
N GLY A 58 -11.73 -16.04 -1.83
CA GLY A 58 -12.45 -15.25 -2.83
C GLY A 58 -12.72 -13.79 -2.45
N ASP A 59 -12.73 -13.46 -1.15
CA ASP A 59 -12.90 -12.11 -0.60
C ASP A 59 -11.60 -11.28 -0.59
N ARG A 60 -10.45 -11.90 -0.89
CA ARG A 60 -9.13 -11.24 -0.86
C ARG A 60 -8.73 -10.58 -2.18
N GLY A 61 -9.60 -10.67 -3.19
CA GLY A 61 -9.34 -10.16 -4.54
C GLY A 61 -9.02 -8.67 -4.57
N ASP A 62 -9.74 -7.85 -3.79
CA ASP A 62 -9.49 -6.41 -3.72
C ASP A 62 -8.08 -6.09 -3.20
N ARG A 63 -7.67 -6.74 -2.10
CA ARG A 63 -6.32 -6.61 -1.53
C ARG A 63 -5.23 -7.06 -2.51
N TYR A 64 -5.43 -8.20 -3.16
CA TYR A 64 -4.50 -8.73 -4.15
C TYR A 64 -4.34 -7.77 -5.34
N CYS A 65 -5.45 -7.35 -5.95
CA CYS A 65 -5.44 -6.50 -7.14
C CYS A 65 -4.89 -5.10 -6.84
N THR A 66 -5.23 -4.53 -5.68
CA THR A 66 -4.67 -3.26 -5.23
C THR A 66 -3.15 -3.36 -5.04
N CYS A 67 -2.67 -4.44 -4.43
CA CYS A 67 -1.23 -4.69 -4.31
C CYS A 67 -0.58 -4.76 -5.69
N LEU A 68 -1.18 -5.53 -6.62
CA LEU A 68 -0.60 -5.76 -7.93
C LEU A 68 -0.50 -4.46 -8.74
N ILE A 69 -1.57 -3.67 -8.85
CA ILE A 69 -1.54 -2.41 -9.61
C ILE A 69 -0.58 -1.39 -9.00
N ASN A 70 -0.45 -1.34 -7.67
CA ASN A 70 0.50 -0.46 -7.00
C ASN A 70 1.95 -0.87 -7.27
N ARG A 71 2.23 -2.19 -7.30
CA ARG A 71 3.55 -2.70 -7.66
C ARG A 71 3.88 -2.42 -9.12
N LEU A 72 2.95 -2.62 -10.04
CA LEU A 72 3.16 -2.32 -11.45
C LEU A 72 3.47 -0.83 -11.65
N GLN A 73 2.70 0.06 -11.04
CA GLN A 73 2.94 1.51 -11.08
C GLN A 73 4.32 1.93 -10.53
N GLN A 74 4.92 1.16 -9.62
CA GLN A 74 6.27 1.40 -9.09
C GLN A 74 7.38 0.86 -10.00
N LYS A 75 7.07 -0.11 -10.87
CA LYS A 75 8.08 -0.88 -11.61
C LYS A 75 8.10 -0.58 -13.10
N MET A 76 7.00 -0.13 -13.67
CA MET A 76 6.89 0.18 -15.09
C MET A 76 5.99 1.39 -15.36
N SER A 77 6.23 2.03 -16.49
CA SER A 77 5.41 3.12 -16.99
C SER A 77 4.04 2.64 -17.46
N TYR A 78 3.10 3.59 -17.62
CA TYR A 78 1.78 3.27 -18.14
C TYR A 78 1.83 2.74 -19.59
N GLU A 79 2.77 3.24 -20.41
CA GLU A 79 2.91 2.80 -21.80
C GLU A 79 3.41 1.35 -21.90
N GLU A 80 4.30 0.94 -20.99
CA GLU A 80 4.74 -0.46 -20.86
C GLU A 80 3.59 -1.35 -20.37
N PHE A 81 2.84 -0.88 -19.37
CA PHE A 81 1.67 -1.58 -18.85
C PHE A 81 0.60 -1.80 -19.95
N GLN A 82 0.33 -0.81 -20.81
CA GLN A 82 -0.62 -0.95 -21.92
C GLN A 82 -0.19 -1.96 -22.98
N LYS A 83 1.12 -2.20 -23.14
CA LYS A 83 1.67 -3.16 -24.10
C LYS A 83 1.72 -4.58 -23.54
N MET A 84 1.42 -4.77 -22.26
CA MET A 84 1.38 -6.08 -21.65
C MET A 84 0.32 -6.95 -22.31
N THR A 85 0.72 -8.16 -22.68
CA THR A 85 -0.17 -9.20 -23.18
C THR A 85 0.13 -10.49 -22.41
N ALA A 86 -0.78 -11.46 -22.46
CA ALA A 86 -0.54 -12.76 -21.82
C ALA A 86 0.73 -13.45 -22.36
N ASP A 87 1.07 -13.21 -23.64
CA ASP A 87 2.24 -13.79 -24.30
C ASP A 87 3.54 -13.01 -24.09
N ASN A 88 3.44 -11.78 -23.56
CA ASN A 88 4.58 -10.88 -23.34
C ASN A 88 4.44 -10.21 -21.98
N GLU A 89 4.35 -11.05 -20.94
CA GLU A 89 4.27 -10.63 -19.55
C GLU A 89 5.68 -10.28 -19.05
N PRO A 90 5.96 -9.00 -18.69
CA PRO A 90 7.25 -8.60 -18.16
C PRO A 90 7.58 -9.35 -16.86
N PRO A 91 8.86 -9.64 -16.59
CA PRO A 91 9.27 -10.33 -15.36
C PRO A 91 8.81 -9.61 -14.08
N GLU A 92 8.61 -8.29 -14.14
CA GLU A 92 8.07 -7.46 -13.07
C GLU A 92 6.65 -7.86 -12.66
N VAL A 93 5.81 -8.30 -13.61
CA VAL A 93 4.43 -8.72 -13.34
C VAL A 93 4.40 -10.02 -12.55
N LYS A 94 5.24 -10.98 -12.94
CA LYS A 94 5.40 -12.25 -12.23
C LYS A 94 5.95 -12.04 -10.82
N ALA A 95 6.95 -11.17 -10.68
CA ALA A 95 7.51 -10.82 -9.37
C ALA A 95 6.45 -10.16 -8.47
N ALA A 96 5.73 -9.16 -8.99
CA ALA A 96 4.64 -8.49 -8.27
C ALA A 96 3.51 -9.46 -7.89
N THR A 97 3.15 -10.38 -8.78
CA THR A 97 2.16 -11.43 -8.51
C THR A 97 2.56 -12.28 -7.33
N ASN A 98 3.79 -12.79 -7.29
CA ASN A 98 4.26 -13.63 -6.19
C ASN A 98 4.30 -12.87 -4.85
N GLU A 99 4.76 -11.61 -4.86
CA GLU A 99 4.75 -10.75 -3.68
C GLU A 99 3.32 -10.50 -3.17
N CYS A 100 2.40 -10.18 -4.07
CA CYS A 100 1.02 -9.86 -3.72
C CYS A 100 0.20 -11.10 -3.32
N ILE A 101 0.52 -12.27 -3.86
CA ILE A 101 0.00 -13.55 -3.35
C ILE A 101 0.46 -13.75 -1.91
N GLY A 102 1.76 -13.59 -1.61
CA GLY A 102 2.27 -13.71 -0.25
C GLY A 102 1.62 -12.73 0.74
N ALA A 103 1.25 -11.54 0.27
CA ALA A 103 0.60 -10.51 1.08
C ALA A 103 -0.88 -10.79 1.39
N ILE A 104 -1.52 -11.78 0.77
CA ILE A 104 -2.92 -12.15 1.04
C ILE A 104 -3.09 -13.44 1.84
N PHE A 105 -2.01 -14.16 2.17
CA PHE A 105 -2.02 -15.27 3.12
C PHE A 105 -1.86 -14.76 4.56
#